data_AF-A0A4R1N4L4-F1
#
_entry.id   AF-A0A4R1N4L4-F1
#
_cell.length_a   1.000
_cell.length_b   1.000
_cell.length_c   1.000
_cell.angle_alpha   90.00
_cell.angle_beta   90.00
_cell.angle_gamma   90.00
#
_symmetry.space_group_name_H-M   'P 1'
#
loop_
_entity.id
_entity.type
_entity.pdbx_description
1 polymer ?
#
loop_
_entity_poly.entity_id
_entity_poly.type
_entity_poly.pdbx_seq_one_letter_code
_entity_poly.pdbx_strand_id
1 'polypeptide(L)'
;MAGFDPNTDIRKDGKNYWLKVTPGRLETFLTYYIEGGDMAGKNVGTAERFLASLEYIAGRQLTNSKLLTTCDVYVIQGPGAVKIGIAADCEDRLRRLQTAFHDQLVLKKKWTFKDRKTAHSIEQNAHAEFKPQRQNGEWFLISAEEAIEAIERLKEEVAS
;
A
#
# COMPACT_ATOMS: atom_id res chain seq x y z
N MET A 1 -17.62 16.26 28.09
CA MET A 1 -16.33 15.55 28.04
C MET A 1 -16.65 14.07 27.95
N ALA A 2 -16.22 13.38 26.89
CA ALA A 2 -16.39 11.94 26.78
C ALA A 2 -15.42 11.25 27.75
N GLY A 3 -15.89 10.26 28.51
CA GLY A 3 -15.08 9.50 29.46
C GLY A 3 -14.06 8.59 28.77
N PHE A 4 -13.02 8.20 29.51
CA PHE A 4 -11.98 7.27 29.07
C PHE A 4 -12.57 5.91 28.69
N ASP A 5 -12.35 5.47 27.46
CA ASP A 5 -12.70 4.12 26.98
C ASP A 5 -11.42 3.28 26.85
N PRO A 6 -11.22 2.27 27.72
CA PRO A 6 -10.00 1.45 27.71
C PRO A 6 -9.79 0.63 26.43
N ASN A 7 -10.78 0.53 25.54
CA ASN A 7 -10.66 -0.17 24.26
C ASN A 7 -10.10 0.73 23.14
N THR A 8 -10.17 2.04 23.30
CA THR A 8 -9.75 3.03 22.28
C THR A 8 -8.73 4.04 22.80
N ASP A 9 -8.54 4.11 24.11
CA ASP A 9 -7.65 5.05 24.78
C ASP A 9 -6.40 4.37 25.35
N ILE A 10 -5.25 5.05 25.23
CA ILE A 10 -3.94 4.57 25.68
C ILE A 10 -3.45 5.51 26.79
N ARG A 11 -2.87 4.97 27.87
CA ARG A 11 -2.21 5.76 28.92
C ARG A 11 -0.72 5.48 28.96
N LYS A 12 0.11 6.52 28.83
CA LYS A 12 1.57 6.42 28.91
C LYS A 12 2.16 7.67 29.57
N ASP A 13 3.14 7.46 30.45
CA ASP A 13 3.89 8.52 31.16
C ASP A 13 2.96 9.52 31.88
N GLY A 14 1.89 9.01 32.48
CA GLY A 14 0.89 9.82 33.19
C GLY A 14 -0.10 10.59 32.31
N LYS A 15 0.02 10.51 30.98
CA LYS A 15 -0.86 11.18 30.01
C LYS A 15 -1.82 10.21 29.33
N ASN A 16 -3.02 10.69 29.03
CA ASN A 16 -3.99 9.98 28.21
C ASN A 16 -3.84 10.32 26.72
N TYR A 17 -4.03 9.30 25.89
CA TYR A 17 -4.02 9.37 24.44
C TYR A 17 -5.34 8.80 23.93
N TRP A 18 -6.03 9.54 23.07
CA TRP A 18 -7.29 9.10 22.46
C TRP A 18 -7.08 8.82 20.99
N LEU A 19 -7.73 7.78 20.47
CA LEU A 19 -7.68 7.42 19.07
C LEU A 19 -9.06 7.63 18.44
N LYS A 20 -9.18 8.61 17.54
CA LYS A 20 -10.39 8.77 16.72
C LYS A 20 -10.14 8.17 15.35
N VAL A 21 -10.80 7.04 15.11
CA VAL A 21 -10.93 6.46 13.78
C VAL A 21 -12.06 7.20 13.07
N THR A 22 -11.76 7.89 11.97
CA THR A 22 -12.80 8.50 11.13
C THR A 22 -12.88 7.70 9.84
N PRO A 23 -13.99 6.96 9.60
CA PRO A 23 -14.18 6.28 8.34
C PRO A 23 -14.37 7.32 7.23
N GLY A 24 -13.43 7.36 6.28
CA GLY A 24 -13.57 8.12 5.04
C GLY A 24 -14.12 7.26 3.92
N ARG A 25 -14.63 7.92 2.86
CA ARG A 25 -15.23 7.25 1.70
C ARG A 25 -14.22 6.40 0.88
N LEU A 26 -12.92 6.66 1.05
CA LEU A 26 -11.82 5.99 0.32
C LEU A 26 -10.61 5.63 1.21
N GLU A 27 -10.50 6.19 2.42
CA GLU A 27 -9.40 5.91 3.36
C GLU A 27 -9.91 6.01 4.81
N THR A 28 -9.31 5.23 5.71
CA THR A 28 -9.54 5.35 7.16
C THR A 28 -8.51 6.30 7.75
N PHE A 29 -8.98 7.42 8.30
CA PHE A 29 -8.11 8.39 8.95
C PHE A 29 -7.99 8.08 10.43
N LEU A 30 -6.75 8.00 10.92
CA LEU A 30 -6.46 7.78 12.32
C LEU A 30 -5.92 9.07 12.94
N THR A 31 -6.73 9.71 13.78
CA THR A 31 -6.33 10.91 14.52
C THR A 31 -6.06 10.52 15.96
N TYR A 32 -4.91 10.93 16.50
CA TYR A 32 -4.62 10.76 17.92
C TYR A 32 -4.61 12.10 18.65
N TYR A 33 -4.95 12.07 19.93
CA TYR A 33 -4.99 13.24 20.82
C TYR A 33 -4.11 12.98 22.03
N ILE A 34 -3.49 14.01 22.61
CA ILE A 34 -2.71 13.92 23.85
C ILE A 34 -3.31 14.88 24.86
N GLU A 35 -3.40 14.45 26.11
CA GLU A 35 -3.87 15.29 27.21
C GLU A 35 -2.98 16.54 27.36
N GLY A 36 -3.58 17.72 27.16
CA GLY A 36 -2.92 19.03 27.23
C GLY A 36 -2.15 19.47 25.98
N GLY A 37 -2.27 18.78 24.84
CA GLY A 37 -1.63 19.16 23.57
C GLY A 37 -2.60 19.73 22.52
N ASP A 38 -2.15 20.71 21.74
CA ASP A 38 -2.92 21.29 20.63
C ASP A 38 -3.21 20.29 19.49
N MET A 39 -4.31 20.53 18.78
CA MET A 39 -4.81 19.73 17.65
C MET A 39 -3.84 19.77 16.45
N ALA A 40 -2.77 18.99 16.48
CA ALA A 40 -1.91 18.78 15.32
C ALA A 40 -2.52 17.70 14.41
N GLY A 41 -3.53 18.06 13.62
CA GLY A 41 -4.03 17.23 12.52
C GLY A 41 -2.94 17.03 11.47
N LYS A 42 -2.14 15.98 11.61
CA LYS A 42 -1.14 15.61 10.60
C LYS A 42 -1.81 14.74 9.54
N ASN A 43 -1.77 15.18 8.29
CA ASN A 43 -2.05 14.31 7.14
C ASN A 43 -0.94 13.26 7.08
N VAL A 44 -1.20 12.08 7.64
CA VAL A 44 -0.22 11.00 7.66
C VAL A 44 -0.31 10.27 6.34
N GLY A 45 0.37 10.81 5.33
CA GLY A 45 0.74 10.02 4.16
C GLY A 45 1.49 8.78 4.64
N THR A 46 0.92 7.62 4.32
CA THR A 46 1.42 6.27 4.65
C THR A 46 1.24 5.88 6.12
N ALA A 47 0.17 5.13 6.39
CA ALA A 47 -0.16 4.48 7.66
C ALA A 47 1.03 3.70 8.30
N GLU A 48 2.02 3.28 7.51
CA GLU A 48 3.22 2.55 7.95
C GLU A 48 4.03 3.28 9.03
N ARG A 49 4.26 4.60 8.90
CA ARG A 49 5.03 5.36 9.91
C ARG A 49 4.26 5.58 11.21
N PHE A 50 2.93 5.48 11.14
CA PHE A 50 2.02 5.71 12.26
C PHE A 50 1.91 4.47 13.16
N LEU A 51 1.88 3.28 12.58
CA LEU A 51 1.82 2.02 13.32
C LEU A 51 3.09 1.77 14.13
N ALA A 52 4.26 2.04 13.55
CA ALA A 52 5.53 1.99 14.28
C ALA A 52 5.55 2.97 15.48
N SER A 53 4.90 4.13 15.33
CA SER A 53 4.75 5.11 16.42
C SER A 53 3.77 4.64 17.50
N LEU A 54 2.65 4.01 17.12
CA LEU A 54 1.69 3.44 18.06
C LEU A 54 2.25 2.23 18.82
N GLU A 55 3.00 1.35 18.16
CA GLU A 55 3.69 0.21 18.80
C GLU A 55 4.72 0.70 19.85
N TYR A 56 5.47 1.76 19.53
CA TYR A 56 6.44 2.39 20.43
C TYR A 56 5.79 3.16 21.60
N ILE A 57 4.64 3.80 21.35
CA ILE A 57 3.90 4.57 22.37
C ILE A 57 3.05 3.65 23.27
N ALA A 58 2.52 2.52 22.78
CA ALA A 58 1.55 1.73 23.55
C ALA A 58 2.18 0.73 24.53
N GLY A 59 3.48 0.39 24.41
CA GLY A 59 4.15 -0.57 25.32
C GLY A 59 3.47 -1.94 25.44
N ARG A 60 2.50 -2.24 24.56
CA ARG A 60 1.68 -3.44 24.54
C ARG A 60 2.00 -4.19 23.26
N GLN A 61 2.35 -5.47 23.40
CA GLN A 61 2.09 -6.48 22.37
C GLN A 61 0.61 -6.39 22.01
N LEU A 62 0.28 -5.65 20.96
CA LEU A 62 -1.02 -5.81 20.31
C LEU A 62 -0.99 -7.21 19.71
N THR A 63 -1.68 -8.12 20.41
CA THR A 63 -1.86 -9.50 19.99
C THR A 63 -2.44 -9.53 18.58
N ASN A 64 -1.62 -9.93 17.61
CA ASN A 64 -2.01 -10.50 16.31
C ASN A 64 -3.00 -9.72 15.43
N SER A 65 -2.96 -8.39 15.40
CA SER A 65 -3.38 -7.66 14.21
C SER A 65 -2.16 -7.03 13.54
N LYS A 66 -1.35 -7.91 12.94
CA LYS A 66 -0.53 -7.52 11.79
C LYS A 66 -1.51 -6.81 10.85
N LEU A 67 -1.49 -5.48 10.80
CA LEU A 67 -2.29 -4.72 9.84
C LEU A 67 -1.75 -5.14 8.48
N LEU A 68 -2.38 -6.17 7.92
CA LEU A 68 -2.09 -6.75 6.63
C LEU A 68 -2.46 -5.68 5.60
N THR A 69 -1.55 -4.74 5.36
CA THR A 69 -1.65 -3.85 4.21
C THR A 69 -1.37 -4.72 3.01
N THR A 70 -2.44 -5.27 2.45
CA THR A 70 -2.37 -5.98 1.19
C THR A 70 -1.73 -5.09 0.15
N CYS A 71 -0.96 -5.68 -0.76
CA CYS A 71 -0.35 -4.95 -1.85
C CYS A 71 -0.61 -5.71 -3.14
N ASP A 72 -1.04 -4.98 -4.15
CA ASP A 72 -1.30 -5.53 -5.46
C ASP A 72 -0.04 -5.43 -6.33
N VAL A 73 0.23 -6.47 -7.12
CA VAL A 73 1.03 -6.36 -8.35
C VAL A 73 0.08 -6.09 -9.50
N TYR A 74 0.44 -5.21 -10.44
CA TYR A 74 -0.41 -4.85 -11.57
C TYR A 74 0.31 -4.86 -12.91
N VAL A 75 -0.50 -5.03 -13.96
CA VAL A 75 -0.14 -4.85 -15.37
C VAL A 75 -1.02 -3.74 -15.94
N ILE A 76 -0.41 -2.61 -16.31
CA ILE A 76 -1.08 -1.52 -17.03
C ILE A 76 -0.55 -1.49 -18.46
N GLN A 77 -1.45 -1.59 -19.44
CA GLN A 77 -1.11 -1.45 -20.86
C GLN A 77 -1.21 0.03 -21.27
N GLY A 78 -0.17 0.51 -21.95
CA GLY A 78 -0.18 1.72 -22.75
C GLY A 78 0.09 1.41 -24.23
N PRO A 79 0.20 2.43 -25.09
CA PRO A 79 0.51 2.24 -26.50
C PRO A 79 1.90 1.63 -26.68
N GLY A 80 1.94 0.40 -27.21
CA GLY A 80 3.18 -0.30 -27.55
C GLY A 80 4.06 -0.73 -26.38
N ALA A 81 3.65 -0.50 -25.12
CA ALA A 81 4.40 -0.87 -23.94
C ALA A 81 3.50 -1.21 -22.75
N VAL A 82 4.04 -2.00 -21.83
CA VAL A 82 3.37 -2.44 -20.62
C VAL A 82 4.14 -1.98 -19.40
N LYS A 83 3.41 -1.50 -18.39
CA LYS A 83 3.96 -1.17 -17.07
C LYS A 83 3.64 -2.29 -16.08
N ILE A 84 4.67 -2.78 -15.41
CA ILE A 84 4.55 -3.71 -14.28
C ILE A 84 4.94 -2.96 -13.01
N GLY A 85 4.10 -2.99 -11.98
CA GLY A 85 4.42 -2.35 -10.71
C GLY A 85 3.57 -2.85 -9.56
N ILE A 86 3.76 -2.25 -8.39
CA ILE A 86 2.96 -2.54 -7.19
C ILE A 86 2.21 -1.32 -6.67
N ALA A 87 1.04 -1.53 -6.07
CA ALA A 87 0.24 -0.48 -5.45
C ALA A 87 -0.63 -1.03 -4.32
N ALA A 88 -1.04 -0.16 -3.38
CA ALA A 88 -2.11 -0.50 -2.43
C ALA A 88 -3.50 -0.35 -3.08
N ASP A 89 -3.62 0.54 -4.08
CA ASP A 89 -4.81 0.77 -4.90
C ASP A 89 -4.35 0.95 -6.37
N CYS A 90 -4.61 -0.05 -7.21
CA CYS A 90 -4.22 -0.05 -8.62
C CYS A 90 -5.01 0.96 -9.45
N GLU A 91 -6.26 1.22 -9.09
CA GLU A 91 -7.16 2.13 -9.77
C GLU A 91 -6.75 3.58 -9.52
N ASP A 92 -6.36 3.93 -8.29
CA ASP A 92 -5.72 5.21 -7.99
C ASP A 92 -4.40 5.38 -8.72
N ARG A 93 -3.58 4.33 -8.72
CA ARG A 93 -2.32 4.34 -9.45
C ARG A 93 -2.53 4.57 -10.95
N LEU A 94 -3.53 3.92 -11.56
CA LEU A 94 -3.91 4.11 -12.95
C LEU A 94 -4.32 5.57 -13.21
N ARG A 95 -5.21 6.14 -12.39
CA ARG A 95 -5.64 7.55 -12.51
C ARG A 95 -4.46 8.51 -12.47
N ARG A 96 -3.52 8.31 -11.54
CA ARG A 96 -2.32 9.15 -11.40
C ARG A 96 -1.32 8.96 -12.53
N LEU A 97 -1.22 7.77 -13.11
CA LEU A 97 -0.39 7.55 -14.29
C LEU A 97 -1.01 8.19 -15.53
N GLN A 98 -2.34 8.13 -15.67
CA GLN A 98 -3.06 8.72 -16.79
C GLN A 98 -2.85 10.24 -16.90
N THR A 99 -2.65 10.97 -15.80
CA THR A 99 -2.39 12.42 -15.87
C THR A 99 -1.08 12.77 -16.59
N ALA A 100 -0.14 11.83 -16.68
CA ALA A 100 1.13 11.99 -17.36
C ALA A 100 1.19 11.30 -18.74
N PHE A 101 0.09 10.66 -19.18
CA PHE A 101 -0.01 9.96 -20.45
C PHE A 101 -1.16 10.53 -21.28
N HIS A 102 -0.87 10.97 -22.50
CA HIS A 102 -1.89 11.49 -23.41
C HIS A 102 -2.82 10.40 -23.95
N ASP A 103 -2.27 9.21 -24.23
CA ASP A 103 -3.04 8.04 -24.64
C ASP A 103 -3.69 7.32 -23.44
N GLN A 104 -4.79 6.63 -23.71
CA GLN A 104 -5.53 5.88 -22.70
C GLN A 104 -4.71 4.69 -22.17
N LEU A 105 -4.55 4.65 -20.86
CA LEU A 105 -3.97 3.52 -20.14
C LEU A 105 -5.08 2.57 -19.67
N VAL A 106 -4.79 1.27 -19.70
CA VAL A 106 -5.74 0.23 -19.30
C VAL A 106 -5.10 -0.68 -18.26
N LEU A 107 -5.70 -0.76 -17.07
CA LEU A 107 -5.34 -1.80 -16.10
C LEU A 107 -5.84 -3.15 -16.62
N LYS A 108 -4.91 -4.01 -17.03
CA LYS A 108 -5.21 -5.32 -17.63
C LYS A 108 -5.46 -6.38 -16.58
N LYS A 109 -4.62 -6.41 -15.55
CA LYS A 109 -4.75 -7.36 -14.46
C LYS A 109 -4.05 -6.85 -13.20
N LYS A 110 -4.51 -7.34 -12.06
CA LYS A 110 -3.87 -7.18 -10.76
C LYS A 110 -3.99 -8.45 -9.92
N TRP A 111 -3.04 -8.64 -9.02
CA TRP A 111 -3.02 -9.75 -8.06
C TRP A 111 -2.76 -9.21 -6.67
N THR A 112 -3.62 -9.57 -5.73
CA THR A 112 -3.54 -9.10 -4.35
C THR A 112 -2.71 -10.05 -3.50
N PHE A 113 -1.74 -9.48 -2.79
CA PHE A 113 -0.87 -10.20 -1.86
C PHE A 113 -1.10 -9.75 -0.43
N LYS A 114 -0.90 -10.68 0.52
CA LYS A 114 -1.08 -10.45 1.97
C LYS A 114 -0.09 -9.45 2.56
N ASP A 115 1.05 -9.23 1.89
CA ASP A 115 2.09 -8.32 2.32
C ASP A 115 2.85 -7.72 1.14
N ARG A 116 3.39 -6.51 1.37
CA ARG A 116 4.17 -5.75 0.37
C ARG A 116 5.46 -6.45 -0.03
N LYS A 117 6.07 -7.24 0.86
CA LYS A 117 7.35 -7.89 0.59
C LYS A 117 7.20 -8.95 -0.51
N THR A 118 6.15 -9.77 -0.43
CA THR A 118 5.83 -10.75 -1.48
C THR A 118 5.53 -10.06 -2.81
N ALA A 119 4.66 -9.04 -2.83
CA ALA A 119 4.35 -8.29 -4.05
C ALA A 119 5.60 -7.68 -4.70
N HIS A 120 6.46 -7.06 -3.89
CA HIS A 120 7.70 -6.46 -4.38
C HIS A 120 8.68 -7.51 -4.91
N SER A 121 8.80 -8.68 -4.27
CA SER A 121 9.66 -9.76 -4.76
C SER A 121 9.25 -10.25 -6.14
N ILE A 122 7.94 -10.41 -6.37
CA ILE A 122 7.38 -10.83 -7.66
C ILE A 122 7.62 -9.75 -8.72
N GLU A 123 7.38 -8.49 -8.37
CA GLU A 123 7.65 -7.36 -9.26
C GLU A 123 9.11 -7.26 -9.68
N GLN A 124 10.06 -7.38 -8.74
CA GLN A 124 11.49 -7.37 -9.04
C GLN A 124 11.91 -8.52 -9.95
N ASN A 125 11.37 -9.73 -9.73
CA ASN A 125 11.66 -10.88 -10.58
C ASN A 125 11.11 -10.68 -12.00
N ALA A 126 9.89 -10.16 -12.14
CA ALA A 126 9.33 -9.82 -13.45
C ALA A 126 10.14 -8.73 -14.16
N HIS A 127 10.59 -7.70 -13.42
CA HIS A 127 11.46 -6.66 -13.97
C HIS A 127 12.81 -7.19 -14.42
N ALA A 128 13.36 -8.18 -13.71
CA ALA A 128 14.62 -8.83 -14.06
C ALA A 128 14.46 -9.68 -15.34
N GLU A 129 13.36 -10.43 -15.44
CA GLU A 129 13.01 -11.24 -16.62
C GLU A 129 12.88 -10.38 -17.89
N PHE A 130 12.16 -9.26 -17.81
CA PHE A 130 11.95 -8.34 -18.93
C PHE A 130 12.97 -7.21 -19.02
N LYS A 131 14.10 -7.31 -18.30
CA LYS A 131 15.17 -6.30 -18.34
C LYS A 131 15.64 -6.00 -19.77
N PRO A 132 15.81 -6.98 -20.68
CA PRO A 132 16.21 -6.70 -22.07
C PRO A 132 15.19 -5.87 -22.86
N GLN A 133 13.90 -5.94 -22.54
CA GLN A 133 12.80 -5.25 -23.22
C GLN A 133 12.42 -3.93 -22.55
N ARG A 134 13.14 -3.52 -21.49
CA ARG A 134 12.85 -2.31 -20.72
C ARG A 134 13.13 -1.05 -21.53
N GLN A 135 12.16 -0.14 -21.60
CA GLN A 135 12.27 1.14 -22.29
C GLN A 135 12.72 2.25 -21.34
N ASN A 136 11.80 2.69 -20.48
CA ASN A 136 12.02 3.79 -19.55
C ASN A 136 11.32 3.49 -18.22
N GLY A 137 12.08 3.55 -17.12
CA GLY A 137 11.59 3.17 -15.80
C GLY A 137 11.08 1.72 -15.78
N GLU A 138 9.80 1.56 -15.48
CA GLU A 138 9.14 0.25 -15.32
C GLU A 138 8.23 -0.07 -16.52
N TRP A 139 8.51 0.50 -17.70
CA TRP A 139 7.80 0.24 -18.95
C TRP A 139 8.61 -0.72 -19.84
N PHE A 140 7.95 -1.72 -20.42
CA PHE A 140 8.56 -2.83 -21.16
C PHE A 140 7.90 -3.00 -22.54
N LEU A 141 8.70 -3.27 -23.59
CA LEU A 141 8.22 -3.64 -24.93
C LEU A 141 7.81 -5.12 -24.98
N ILE A 142 6.72 -5.43 -24.30
CA ILE A 142 6.09 -6.76 -24.28
C ILE A 142 4.58 -6.58 -24.38
N SER A 143 3.88 -7.65 -24.73
CA SER A 143 2.42 -7.73 -24.65
C SER A 143 1.94 -7.80 -23.20
N ALA A 144 0.67 -7.45 -22.97
CA ALA A 144 0.08 -7.57 -21.64
C ALA A 144 -0.02 -9.03 -21.22
N GLU A 145 -0.24 -9.92 -22.19
CA GLU A 145 -0.35 -11.36 -22.06
C GLU A 145 0.98 -11.96 -21.56
N GLU A 146 2.12 -11.60 -22.18
CA GLU A 146 3.46 -12.01 -21.71
C GLU A 146 3.71 -11.57 -20.26
N ALA A 147 3.36 -10.33 -19.92
CA ALA A 147 3.51 -9.83 -18.55
C ALA A 147 2.62 -10.60 -17.55
N ILE A 148 1.39 -10.92 -17.95
CA ILE A 148 0.43 -11.67 -17.13
C ILE A 148 0.95 -13.09 -16.89
N GLU A 149 1.39 -13.80 -17.94
CA GLU A 149 1.92 -15.16 -17.84
C GLU A 149 3.15 -15.23 -16.93
N ALA A 150 4.07 -14.28 -17.05
CA ALA A 150 5.24 -14.21 -16.18
C ALA A 150 4.87 -14.01 -14.71
N ILE A 151 3.92 -13.11 -14.41
CA ILE A 151 3.48 -12.86 -13.03
C ILE A 151 2.74 -14.06 -12.45
N GLU A 152 1.89 -14.75 -13.23
CA GLU A 152 1.21 -15.97 -12.76
C GLU A 152 2.24 -17.05 -12.39
N ARG A 153 3.24 -17.28 -13.23
CA ARG A 153 4.32 -18.24 -12.95
C ARG A 153 5.14 -17.86 -11.71
N LEU A 154 5.59 -16.62 -11.61
CA LEU A 154 6.39 -16.14 -10.47
C LEU A 154 5.60 -16.21 -9.14
N LYS A 155 4.27 -16.04 -9.20
CA LYS A 155 3.41 -16.18 -8.03
C LYS A 155 3.37 -17.62 -7.51
N GLU A 156 3.36 -18.61 -8.40
CA GLU A 156 3.40 -20.03 -8.05
C GLU A 156 4.75 -20.44 -7.44
N GLU A 157 5.85 -19.90 -7.96
CA GLU A 157 7.21 -20.14 -7.45
C GLU A 157 7.39 -19.61 -6.02
N VAL A 158 6.76 -18.48 -5.67
CA VAL A 158 6.83 -17.89 -4.31
C VAL A 158 5.84 -18.53 -3.33
N ALA A 159 4.83 -19.24 -3.84
CA ALA A 159 3.85 -19.97 -3.04
C ALA A 159 4.27 -21.41 -2.70
N SER A 160 5.28 -21.94 -3.41
CA SER A 160 5.87 -23.28 -3.24
C SER A 160 7.00 -23.27 -2.21
#